data_AF-A0A091KMQ6-F1
#
_entry.id   AF-A0A091KMQ6-F1
#
_cell.length_a   1.000
_cell.length_b   1.000
_cell.length_c   1.000
_cell.angle_alpha   90.00
_cell.angle_beta   90.00
_cell.angle_gamma   90.00
#
_symmetry.space_group_name_H-M   'P 1'
#
loop_
_entity.id
_entity.type
_entity.pdbx_description
1 polymer ?
#
loop_
_entity_poly.entity_id
_entity_poly.type
_entity_poly.pdbx_seq_one_letter_code
_entity_poly.pdbx_strand_id
1 'polypeptide(L)'
;MPSRKKTVMFASAFVSCVFSFALVCTALGTQQWMSSNVHFSDTNSNATVSLTYGLFRGTCKQSIDAGLQVSEKDFKVEENLSTTQTRSTNSAIVAILALSLVVSFLSCVFTCTNAVSNPYRTFLGPIGVYTWNSFCGIFIFLAMILFPVNVQHHNLSLELARGCFSFLQTHTSSAHSYGYSFWIMLPILFLNIASITIICFYEHARYSKKKERERPIESAPKDVILF
;
A
#
# COMPACT_ATOMS: atom_id res chain seq x y z
N MET A 1 31.56 0.11 18.76
CA MET A 1 31.09 0.32 17.37
C MET A 1 30.14 -0.80 16.95
N PRO A 2 29.05 -0.53 16.22
CA PRO A 2 28.21 -1.60 15.63
C PRO A 2 29.05 -2.43 14.65
N SER A 3 28.78 -3.75 14.56
CA SER A 3 29.49 -4.59 13.59
C SER A 3 29.13 -4.15 12.16
N ARG A 4 30.10 -4.15 11.23
CA ARG A 4 29.89 -3.78 9.82
C ARG A 4 28.73 -4.56 9.18
N LYS A 5 28.53 -5.82 9.57
CA LYS A 5 27.40 -6.66 9.13
C LYS A 5 26.03 -6.14 9.60
N LYS A 6 25.93 -5.68 10.86
CA LYS A 6 24.70 -5.07 11.39
C LYS A 6 24.34 -3.81 10.60
N THR A 7 25.29 -2.90 10.45
CA THR A 7 25.04 -1.60 9.80
C THR A 7 24.59 -1.78 8.35
N VAL A 8 25.21 -2.70 7.59
CA VAL A 8 24.80 -2.99 6.21
C VAL A 8 23.38 -3.54 6.12
N MET A 9 23.02 -4.53 6.95
CA MET A 9 21.68 -5.15 6.91
C MET A 9 20.58 -4.16 7.31
N PHE A 10 20.79 -3.37 8.37
CA PHE A 10 19.83 -2.35 8.76
C PHE A 10 19.76 -1.19 7.77
N ALA A 11 20.87 -0.81 7.12
CA ALA A 11 20.84 0.18 6.04
C ALA A 11 20.04 -0.32 4.83
N SER A 12 20.18 -1.60 4.43
CA SER A 12 19.36 -2.17 3.36
C SER A 12 17.87 -2.20 3.71
N ALA A 13 17.53 -2.58 4.94
CA ALA A 13 16.14 -2.55 5.42
C ALA A 13 15.61 -1.11 5.44
N PHE A 14 16.43 -0.14 5.84
CA PHE A 14 16.05 1.28 5.82
C PHE A 14 15.75 1.78 4.41
N VAL A 15 16.57 1.45 3.42
CA VAL A 15 16.32 1.80 2.01
C VAL A 15 14.99 1.21 1.53
N SER A 16 14.70 -0.05 1.87
CA SER A 16 13.41 -0.69 1.55
C SER A 16 12.23 0.04 2.20
N CYS A 17 12.36 0.45 3.47
CA CYS A 17 11.34 1.23 4.17
C CYS A 17 11.11 2.60 3.53
N VAL A 18 12.18 3.32 3.14
CA VAL A 18 12.08 4.63 2.47
C VAL A 18 11.38 4.50 1.12
N PHE A 19 11.71 3.47 0.35
CA PHE A 19 11.05 3.23 -0.94
C PHE A 19 9.58 2.87 -0.74
N SER A 20 9.26 2.04 0.24
CA SER A 20 7.88 1.73 0.64
C SER A 20 7.09 2.99 0.99
N PHE A 21 7.64 3.87 1.85
CA PHE A 21 7.04 5.15 2.21
C PHE A 21 6.79 6.05 0.98
N ALA A 22 7.77 6.18 0.09
CA ALA A 22 7.63 6.97 -1.13
C ALA A 22 6.52 6.44 -2.06
N LEU A 23 6.40 5.12 -2.17
CA LEU A 23 5.33 4.49 -2.94
C LEU A 23 3.95 4.69 -2.30
N VAL A 24 3.83 4.66 -0.96
CA VAL A 24 2.57 5.00 -0.25
C VAL A 24 2.15 6.45 -0.56
N CYS A 25 3.09 7.40 -0.50
CA CYS A 25 2.85 8.79 -0.90
C CYS A 25 2.37 8.88 -2.35
N THR A 26 3.03 8.14 -3.25
CA THR A 26 2.69 8.11 -4.67
C THR A 26 1.29 7.57 -4.90
N ALA A 27 0.93 6.45 -4.25
CA ALA A 27 -0.40 5.87 -4.34
C ALA A 27 -1.48 6.87 -3.88
N LEU A 28 -1.26 7.57 -2.76
CA LEU A 28 -2.20 8.60 -2.26
C LEU A 28 -2.32 9.82 -3.17
N GLY A 29 -1.21 10.27 -3.76
CA GLY A 29 -1.17 11.51 -4.56
C GLY A 29 -1.61 11.35 -6.01
N THR A 30 -1.58 10.13 -6.55
CA THR A 30 -1.85 9.87 -7.96
C THR A 30 -3.33 9.61 -8.25
N GLN A 31 -3.77 10.03 -9.44
CA GLN A 31 -5.19 10.07 -9.82
C GLN A 31 -5.60 8.92 -10.76
N GLN A 32 -4.71 7.95 -11.01
CA GLN A 32 -4.97 6.84 -11.94
C GLN A 32 -5.05 5.52 -11.18
N TRP A 33 -6.03 5.40 -10.29
CA TRP A 33 -6.32 4.15 -9.60
C TRP A 33 -7.20 3.25 -10.44
N MET A 34 -8.14 3.84 -11.17
CA MET A 34 -9.12 3.12 -11.95
C MET A 34 -9.44 3.86 -13.24
N SER A 35 -9.56 3.11 -14.33
CA SER A 35 -10.17 3.54 -15.57
C SER A 35 -11.37 2.65 -15.85
N SER A 36 -12.56 3.25 -15.96
CA SER A 36 -13.81 2.53 -16.20
C SER A 36 -14.49 3.08 -17.44
N ASN A 37 -14.91 2.21 -18.36
CA ASN A 37 -15.77 2.58 -19.47
C ASN A 37 -17.18 2.07 -19.15
N VAL A 38 -18.13 3.00 -19.03
CA VAL A 38 -19.53 2.70 -18.73
C VAL A 38 -20.35 3.00 -19.97
N HIS A 39 -21.00 1.96 -20.51
CA HIS A 39 -21.86 2.08 -21.68
C HIS A 39 -23.29 2.35 -21.25
N PHE A 40 -23.84 3.41 -21.82
CA PHE A 40 -25.22 3.82 -21.64
C PHE A 40 -25.95 3.77 -22.98
N SER A 41 -27.14 3.19 -22.97
CA SER A 41 -28.04 3.22 -24.12
C SER A 41 -29.18 4.20 -23.81
N ASP A 42 -29.36 5.16 -24.72
CA ASP A 42 -30.51 6.07 -24.74
C ASP A 42 -31.33 5.82 -26.01
N THR A 43 -32.60 6.17 -25.97
CA THR A 43 -33.63 5.95 -27.01
C THR A 43 -33.20 6.38 -28.42
N ASN A 44 -32.30 7.36 -28.55
CA ASN A 44 -31.83 7.88 -29.84
C ASN A 44 -30.33 7.64 -30.12
N SER A 45 -29.53 7.25 -29.13
CA SER A 45 -28.08 7.08 -29.30
C SER A 45 -27.43 6.30 -28.17
N ASN A 46 -26.37 5.56 -28.50
CA ASN A 46 -25.49 4.95 -27.50
C ASN A 46 -24.37 5.93 -27.11
N ALA A 47 -24.13 6.06 -25.82
CA ALA A 47 -23.08 6.90 -25.26
C ALA A 47 -22.15 6.08 -24.36
N THR A 48 -20.85 6.29 -24.51
CA THR A 48 -19.83 5.69 -23.65
C THR A 48 -19.22 6.76 -22.76
N VAL A 49 -19.24 6.55 -21.46
CA VAL A 49 -18.59 7.42 -20.48
C VAL A 49 -17.31 6.74 -19.99
N SER A 50 -16.17 7.32 -20.33
CA SER A 50 -14.87 6.92 -19.82
C SER A 50 -14.54 7.72 -18.56
N LEU A 51 -14.43 7.04 -17.43
CA LEU A 51 -14.05 7.61 -16.15
C LEU A 51 -12.62 7.21 -15.82
N THR A 52 -11.79 8.17 -15.43
CA THR A 52 -10.47 7.91 -14.86
C THR A 52 -10.38 8.63 -13.53
N TYR A 53 -10.20 7.90 -12.44
CA TYR A 53 -10.24 8.49 -11.09
C TYR A 53 -9.23 7.88 -10.12
N GLY A 54 -8.82 8.72 -9.16
CA GLY A 54 -8.09 8.35 -7.95
C GLY A 54 -9.02 8.35 -6.74
N LEU A 55 -8.46 8.48 -5.53
CA LEU A 55 -9.26 8.46 -4.30
C LEU A 55 -10.07 9.74 -4.06
N PHE A 56 -9.54 10.88 -4.50
CA PHE A 56 -10.09 12.21 -4.18
C PHE A 56 -10.70 12.92 -5.38
N ARG A 57 -10.11 12.73 -6.56
CA ARG A 57 -10.48 13.42 -7.80
C ARG A 57 -10.47 12.46 -8.98
N GLY A 58 -11.26 12.77 -9.99
CA GLY A 58 -11.29 12.06 -11.25
C GLY A 58 -11.70 12.95 -12.40
N THR A 59 -11.57 12.39 -13.59
CA THR A 59 -11.96 12.98 -14.87
C THR A 59 -12.98 12.06 -15.52
N CYS A 60 -13.97 12.67 -16.17
CA CYS A 60 -15.00 12.00 -16.92
C CYS A 60 -14.98 12.52 -18.36
N LYS A 61 -15.02 11.58 -19.31
CA LYS A 61 -15.05 11.86 -20.74
C LYS A 61 -16.28 11.19 -21.32
N GLN A 62 -17.10 11.96 -22.03
CA GLN A 62 -18.25 11.42 -22.77
C GLN A 62 -17.89 11.31 -24.25
N SER A 63 -18.04 10.11 -24.80
CA SER A 63 -17.90 9.82 -26.22
C SER A 63 -19.21 9.24 -26.75
N ILE A 64 -19.73 9.82 -27.83
CA ILE A 64 -20.89 9.28 -28.56
C ILE A 64 -20.37 8.33 -29.64
N ASP A 65 -21.07 7.22 -29.89
CA ASP A 65 -20.67 6.17 -30.86
C ASP A 65 -20.44 6.69 -32.30
N ALA A 66 -20.90 7.92 -32.60
CA ALA A 66 -20.61 8.65 -33.82
C ALA A 66 -19.16 9.20 -33.91
N GLY A 67 -18.27 8.84 -32.97
CA GLY A 67 -16.86 9.25 -32.96
C GLY A 67 -16.61 10.67 -32.41
N LEU A 68 -17.64 11.32 -31.86
CA LEU A 68 -17.53 12.67 -31.29
C LEU A 68 -17.30 12.60 -29.78
N GLN A 69 -16.16 13.12 -29.31
CA GLN A 69 -15.93 13.37 -27.88
C GLN A 69 -16.58 14.71 -27.51
N VAL A 70 -17.59 14.67 -26.65
CA VAL A 70 -18.50 15.81 -26.45
C VAL A 70 -18.11 16.66 -25.25
N SER A 71 -17.59 16.04 -24.18
CA SER A 71 -17.28 16.77 -22.95
C SER A 71 -16.26 16.04 -22.08
N GLU A 72 -15.29 16.79 -21.56
CA GLU A 72 -14.41 16.39 -20.46
C GLU A 72 -14.77 17.23 -19.23
N LYS A 73 -14.95 16.58 -18.08
CA LYS A 73 -15.25 17.24 -16.81
C LYS A 73 -14.45 16.63 -15.68
N ASP A 74 -13.89 17.49 -14.84
CA ASP A 74 -13.27 17.11 -13.59
C ASP A 74 -14.31 17.04 -12.48
N PHE A 75 -14.13 16.09 -11.57
CA PHE A 75 -14.99 15.95 -10.41
C PHE A 75 -14.20 15.54 -9.16
N LYS A 76 -14.78 15.85 -8.00
CA LYS A 76 -14.33 15.33 -6.71
C LYS A 76 -15.14 14.08 -6.39
N VAL A 77 -14.44 13.02 -6.01
CA VAL A 77 -15.05 11.69 -5.78
C VAL A 77 -16.10 11.79 -4.68
N GLU A 78 -15.78 12.38 -3.53
CA GLU A 78 -16.69 12.41 -2.38
C GLU A 78 -17.98 13.23 -2.61
N GLU A 79 -17.90 14.34 -3.36
CA GLU A 79 -19.06 15.21 -3.65
C GLU A 79 -20.03 14.53 -4.63
N ASN A 80 -19.55 13.61 -5.47
CA ASN A 80 -20.34 12.90 -6.48
C ASN A 80 -20.90 11.55 -6.01
N LEU A 81 -20.68 11.15 -4.76
CA LEU A 81 -21.24 9.93 -4.19
C LEU A 81 -22.58 10.23 -3.51
N SER A 82 -23.66 9.63 -4.03
CA SER A 82 -25.02 9.77 -3.48
C SER A 82 -25.32 8.79 -2.34
N THR A 83 -24.64 7.64 -2.33
CA THR A 83 -24.89 6.53 -1.42
C THR A 83 -23.96 6.61 -0.22
N THR A 84 -24.53 6.55 0.98
CA THR A 84 -23.74 6.60 2.23
C THR A 84 -22.71 5.47 2.33
N GLN A 85 -23.02 4.29 1.77
CA GLN A 85 -22.14 3.11 1.82
C GLN A 85 -20.87 3.29 0.97
N THR A 86 -20.97 3.74 -0.27
CA THR A 86 -19.82 4.00 -1.16
C THR A 86 -18.92 5.09 -0.57
N ARG A 87 -19.55 6.15 -0.06
CA ARG A 87 -18.86 7.27 0.59
C ARG A 87 -18.11 6.83 1.85
N SER A 88 -18.77 6.08 2.73
CA SER A 88 -18.17 5.55 3.96
C SER A 88 -16.99 4.63 3.65
N THR A 89 -17.16 3.71 2.69
CA THR A 89 -16.10 2.78 2.28
C THR A 89 -14.92 3.50 1.65
N ASN A 90 -15.17 4.50 0.79
CA ASN A 90 -14.09 5.32 0.22
C ASN A 90 -13.33 6.10 1.29
N SER A 91 -14.05 6.69 2.25
CA SER A 91 -13.45 7.38 3.40
C SER A 91 -12.61 6.44 4.27
N ALA A 92 -13.09 5.22 4.52
CA ALA A 92 -12.34 4.20 5.25
C ALA A 92 -11.04 3.82 4.51
N ILE A 93 -11.07 3.64 3.19
CA ILE A 93 -9.88 3.35 2.38
C ILE A 93 -8.86 4.49 2.51
N VAL A 94 -9.30 5.74 2.36
CA VAL A 94 -8.45 6.93 2.53
C VAL A 94 -7.82 6.95 3.93
N ALA A 95 -8.60 6.71 4.98
CA ALA A 95 -8.13 6.71 6.36
C ALA A 95 -7.10 5.60 6.62
N ILE A 96 -7.34 4.39 6.11
CA ILE A 96 -6.41 3.26 6.22
C ILE A 96 -5.08 3.57 5.52
N LEU A 97 -5.13 4.17 4.33
CA LEU A 97 -3.92 4.57 3.61
C LEU A 97 -3.17 5.69 4.32
N ALA A 98 -3.88 6.69 4.88
CA ALA A 98 -3.26 7.74 5.69
C ALA A 98 -2.60 7.15 6.95
N LEU A 99 -3.22 6.17 7.59
CA LEU A 99 -2.61 5.45 8.72
C LEU A 99 -1.37 4.66 8.27
N SER A 100 -1.43 4.00 7.11
CA SER A 100 -0.28 3.29 6.53
C SER A 100 0.91 4.22 6.23
N LEU A 101 0.63 5.48 5.86
CA LEU A 101 1.65 6.50 5.65
C LEU A 101 2.38 6.85 6.95
N VAL A 102 1.65 7.05 8.04
CA VAL A 102 2.24 7.32 9.36
C VAL A 102 3.05 6.12 9.84
N VAL A 103 2.52 4.91 9.67
CA VAL A 103 3.18 3.66 10.08
C VAL A 103 4.47 3.40 9.28
N SER A 104 4.45 3.63 7.96
CA SER A 104 5.65 3.50 7.11
C SER A 104 6.71 4.57 7.43
N PHE A 105 6.29 5.79 7.76
CA PHE A 105 7.20 6.83 8.26
C PHE A 105 7.87 6.42 9.58
N LEU A 106 7.09 5.93 10.54
CA LEU A 106 7.62 5.41 11.81
C LEU A 106 8.60 4.25 11.56
N SER A 107 8.26 3.32 10.67
CA SER A 107 9.15 2.22 10.26
C SER A 107 10.51 2.73 9.76
N CYS A 108 10.52 3.79 8.93
CA CYS A 108 11.76 4.42 8.47
C CYS A 108 12.59 4.97 9.63
N VAL A 109 11.98 5.70 10.55
CA VAL A 109 12.65 6.30 11.72
C VAL A 109 13.26 5.21 12.62
N PHE A 110 12.50 4.17 12.94
CA PHE A 110 12.98 3.06 13.77
C PHE A 110 14.10 2.27 13.07
N THR A 111 14.02 2.07 11.76
CA THR A 111 15.06 1.33 11.02
C THR A 111 16.34 2.17 10.87
N CYS A 112 16.21 3.48 10.66
CA CYS A 112 17.34 4.42 10.62
C CYS A 112 18.09 4.49 11.95
N THR A 113 17.35 4.64 13.05
CA THR A 113 17.94 4.66 14.40
C THR A 113 18.66 3.34 14.72
N ASN A 114 18.18 2.21 14.23
CA ASN A 114 18.88 0.93 14.35
C ASN A 114 20.15 0.81 13.50
N ALA A 115 20.18 1.47 12.34
CA ALA A 115 21.33 1.48 11.45
C ALA A 115 22.50 2.30 12.02
N VAL A 116 22.19 3.45 12.62
CA VAL A 116 23.18 4.40 13.17
C VAL A 116 23.54 4.07 14.62
N SER A 117 22.56 3.71 15.44
CA SER A 117 22.75 3.54 16.89
C SER A 117 22.80 2.06 17.31
N ASN A 118 23.37 1.81 18.50
CA ASN A 118 23.24 0.53 19.20
C ASN A 118 22.24 0.67 20.34
N PRO A 119 20.93 0.63 20.07
CA PRO A 119 19.95 0.69 21.14
C PRO A 119 20.04 -0.57 22.02
N TYR A 120 20.11 -0.34 23.32
CA TYR A 120 20.20 -1.38 24.37
C TYR A 120 18.81 -1.93 24.78
N ARG A 121 17.72 -1.51 24.10
CA ARG A 121 16.34 -1.86 24.45
C ARG A 121 15.56 -2.53 23.31
N THR A 122 14.63 -3.39 23.68
CA THR A 122 13.79 -4.26 22.83
C THR A 122 12.96 -3.52 21.77
N PHE A 123 12.39 -2.34 22.10
CA PHE A 123 11.52 -1.62 21.17
C PHE A 123 12.26 -0.91 20.02
N LEU A 124 13.51 -0.52 20.26
CA LEU A 124 14.41 0.00 19.23
C LEU A 124 15.25 -1.13 18.62
N GLY A 125 14.84 -2.39 18.73
CA GLY A 125 15.54 -3.54 18.13
C GLY A 125 14.88 -4.07 16.85
N PRO A 126 15.24 -5.31 16.42
CA PRO A 126 14.60 -6.03 15.32
C PRO A 126 13.06 -6.09 15.42
N ILE A 127 12.56 -6.20 16.65
CA ILE A 127 11.13 -6.30 16.96
C ILE A 127 10.36 -5.09 16.44
N GLY A 128 10.89 -3.88 16.60
CA GLY A 128 10.23 -2.67 16.10
C GLY A 128 10.14 -2.66 14.58
N VAL A 129 11.16 -3.15 13.88
CA VAL A 129 11.12 -3.24 12.41
C VAL A 129 10.03 -4.22 11.98
N TYR A 130 9.89 -5.37 12.65
CA TYR A 130 8.83 -6.33 12.34
C TYR A 130 7.43 -5.76 12.57
N THR A 131 7.18 -5.10 13.71
CA THR A 131 5.85 -4.61 14.06
C THR A 131 5.39 -3.53 13.09
N TRP A 132 6.21 -2.52 12.83
CA TRP A 132 5.83 -1.41 11.96
C TRP A 132 5.72 -1.80 10.49
N ASN A 133 6.60 -2.66 9.96
CA ASN A 133 6.45 -3.18 8.60
C ASN A 133 5.23 -4.11 8.46
N SER A 134 4.91 -4.90 9.49
CA SER A 134 3.73 -5.78 9.45
C SER A 134 2.43 -4.97 9.48
N PHE A 135 2.32 -3.96 10.35
CA PHE A 135 1.14 -3.07 10.34
C PHE A 135 1.00 -2.34 9.01
N CYS A 136 2.10 -1.84 8.43
CA CYS A 136 2.06 -1.21 7.11
C CYS A 136 1.53 -2.20 6.06
N GLY A 137 2.06 -3.43 6.04
CA GLY A 137 1.62 -4.47 5.12
C GLY A 137 0.14 -4.82 5.27
N ILE A 138 -0.35 -4.95 6.50
CA ILE A 138 -1.78 -5.25 6.78
C ILE A 138 -2.68 -4.12 6.28
N PHE A 139 -2.33 -2.86 6.54
CA PHE A 139 -3.14 -1.72 6.09
C PHE A 139 -3.17 -1.60 4.57
N ILE A 140 -2.04 -1.81 3.90
CA ILE A 140 -1.98 -1.80 2.43
C ILE A 140 -2.77 -2.97 1.84
N PHE A 141 -2.67 -4.16 2.43
CA PHE A 141 -3.43 -5.32 2.00
C PHE A 141 -4.94 -5.11 2.16
N LEU A 142 -5.36 -4.53 3.29
CA LEU A 142 -6.76 -4.20 3.54
C LEU A 142 -7.28 -3.16 2.53
N ALA A 143 -6.50 -2.13 2.21
CA ALA A 143 -6.83 -1.15 1.18
C ALA A 143 -6.96 -1.78 -0.22
N MET A 144 -6.06 -2.72 -0.56
CA MET A 144 -6.10 -3.49 -1.81
C MET A 144 -7.36 -4.36 -1.95
N ILE A 145 -7.97 -4.80 -0.85
CA ILE A 145 -9.23 -5.57 -0.87
C ILE A 145 -10.43 -4.62 -0.91
N LEU A 146 -10.45 -3.61 -0.04
CA LEU A 146 -11.59 -2.71 0.11
C LEU A 146 -11.85 -1.90 -1.18
N PHE A 147 -10.81 -1.52 -1.92
CA PHE A 147 -10.99 -0.74 -3.14
C PHE A 147 -11.74 -1.51 -4.26
N PRO A 148 -11.33 -2.72 -4.68
CA PRO A 148 -12.13 -3.57 -5.56
C PRO A 148 -13.53 -3.88 -5.05
N VAL A 149 -13.69 -4.11 -3.74
CA VAL A 149 -15.02 -4.33 -3.13
C VAL A 149 -15.91 -3.09 -3.34
N ASN A 150 -15.38 -1.89 -3.13
CA ASN A 150 -16.12 -0.66 -3.37
C ASN A 150 -16.50 -0.48 -4.85
N VAL A 151 -15.60 -0.85 -5.76
CA VAL A 151 -15.85 -0.78 -7.21
C VAL A 151 -16.91 -1.78 -7.66
N GLN A 152 -16.77 -3.06 -7.29
CA GLN A 152 -17.62 -4.14 -7.79
C GLN A 152 -18.93 -4.31 -7.00
N HIS A 153 -18.86 -4.32 -5.68
CA HIS A 153 -20.04 -4.56 -4.85
C HIS A 153 -20.87 -3.29 -4.71
N HIS A 154 -20.25 -2.15 -4.45
CA HIS A 154 -20.96 -0.89 -4.26
C HIS A 154 -21.13 -0.08 -5.56
N ASN A 155 -20.71 -0.62 -6.71
CA ASN A 155 -20.86 0.00 -8.03
C ASN A 155 -20.34 1.45 -8.10
N LEU A 156 -19.19 1.72 -7.43
CA LEU A 156 -18.61 3.06 -7.33
C LEU A 156 -18.49 3.76 -8.70
N SER A 157 -18.01 3.06 -9.73
CA SER A 157 -17.81 3.64 -11.06
C SER A 157 -19.13 4.06 -11.73
N LEU A 158 -20.23 3.33 -11.46
CA LEU A 158 -21.56 3.66 -11.99
C LEU A 158 -22.13 4.91 -11.32
N GLU A 159 -21.95 5.01 -10.01
CA GLU A 159 -22.40 6.17 -9.24
C GLU A 159 -21.65 7.44 -9.66
N LEU A 160 -20.33 7.36 -9.83
CA LEU A 160 -19.52 8.45 -10.34
C LEU A 160 -19.91 8.84 -11.78
N ALA A 161 -20.25 7.88 -12.63
CA ALA A 161 -20.71 8.13 -14.00
C ALA A 161 -22.02 8.94 -14.01
N ARG A 162 -23.00 8.56 -13.18
CA ARG A 162 -24.27 9.28 -13.02
C ARG A 162 -24.09 10.67 -12.43
N GLY A 163 -23.17 10.83 -11.46
CA GLY A 163 -22.83 12.13 -10.89
C GLY A 163 -22.26 13.11 -11.92
N CYS A 164 -21.56 12.61 -12.95
CA CYS A 164 -21.02 13.46 -14.02
C CYS A 164 -22.02 13.76 -15.14
N PHE A 165 -22.85 12.78 -15.50
CA PHE A 165 -23.85 12.91 -16.55
C PHE A 165 -25.19 12.32 -16.07
N SER A 166 -26.02 13.17 -15.48
CA SER A 166 -27.29 12.78 -14.85
C SER A 166 -28.39 12.33 -15.82
N PHE A 167 -28.22 12.57 -17.13
CA PHE A 167 -29.25 12.26 -18.13
C PHE A 167 -29.23 10.81 -18.66
N LEU A 168 -28.18 10.04 -18.36
CA LEU A 168 -27.97 8.71 -18.95
C LEU A 168 -28.81 7.64 -18.24
N GLN A 169 -29.77 7.06 -18.96
CA GLN A 169 -30.91 6.34 -18.37
C GLN A 169 -30.68 4.82 -18.24
N THR A 170 -30.07 4.16 -19.22
CA THR A 170 -29.95 2.68 -19.22
C THR A 170 -28.51 2.23 -19.23
N HIS A 171 -28.02 1.75 -18.08
CA HIS A 171 -26.72 1.08 -17.98
C HIS A 171 -26.78 -0.28 -18.70
N THR A 172 -25.86 -0.52 -19.63
CA THR A 172 -25.79 -1.78 -20.37
C THR A 172 -24.58 -2.62 -20.01
N SER A 173 -23.40 -1.99 -19.85
CA SER A 173 -22.18 -2.72 -19.51
C SER A 173 -21.13 -1.78 -18.91
N SER A 174 -20.29 -2.32 -18.01
CA SER A 174 -19.15 -1.62 -17.44
C SER A 174 -17.87 -2.44 -17.61
N ALA A 175 -16.87 -1.85 -18.26
CA ALA A 175 -15.54 -2.41 -18.36
C ALA A 175 -14.61 -1.70 -17.37
N HIS A 176 -13.99 -2.47 -16.49
CA HIS A 176 -13.25 -2.00 -15.33
C HIS A 176 -11.76 -2.36 -15.47
N SER A 177 -10.87 -1.37 -15.53
CA SER A 177 -9.43 -1.56 -15.62
C SER A 177 -8.70 -0.82 -14.49
N TYR A 178 -7.91 -1.55 -13.70
CA TYR A 178 -7.12 -0.98 -12.61
C TYR A 178 -5.88 -0.28 -13.14
N GLY A 179 -5.71 0.98 -12.76
CA GLY A 179 -4.58 1.82 -13.15
C GLY A 179 -3.31 1.54 -12.33
N TYR A 180 -2.21 2.19 -12.73
CA TYR A 180 -0.91 1.98 -12.10
C TYR A 180 -0.90 2.29 -10.60
N SER A 181 -1.69 3.27 -10.16
CA SER A 181 -1.69 3.74 -8.77
C SER A 181 -2.19 2.66 -7.82
N PHE A 182 -3.12 1.83 -8.29
CA PHE A 182 -3.58 0.64 -7.58
C PHE A 182 -2.47 -0.43 -7.53
N TRP A 183 -1.85 -0.73 -8.67
CA TRP A 183 -0.81 -1.76 -8.75
C TRP A 183 0.47 -1.42 -7.98
N ILE A 184 0.76 -0.14 -7.74
CA ILE A 184 1.87 0.31 -6.87
C ILE A 184 1.71 -0.20 -5.42
N MET A 185 0.51 -0.57 -4.98
CA MET A 185 0.34 -1.20 -3.66
C MET A 185 0.99 -2.58 -3.54
N LEU A 186 1.13 -3.30 -4.65
CA LEU A 186 1.76 -4.62 -4.68
C LEU A 186 3.27 -4.57 -4.33
N PRO A 187 4.12 -3.73 -4.98
CA PRO A 187 5.52 -3.58 -4.57
C PRO A 187 5.67 -3.05 -3.14
N ILE A 188 4.73 -2.24 -2.62
CA ILE A 188 4.75 -1.83 -1.20
C ILE A 188 4.70 -3.06 -0.28
N LEU A 189 3.84 -4.04 -0.56
CA LEU A 189 3.78 -5.30 0.21
C LEU A 189 5.12 -6.05 0.14
N PHE A 190 5.69 -6.19 -1.06
CA PHE A 190 6.97 -6.89 -1.23
C PHE A 190 8.12 -6.19 -0.48
N LEU A 191 8.16 -4.86 -0.45
CA LEU A 191 9.19 -4.12 0.27
C LEU A 191 9.06 -4.29 1.79
N ASN A 192 7.84 -4.27 2.32
CA ASN A 192 7.60 -4.55 3.75
C ASN A 192 8.03 -5.98 4.11
N ILE A 193 7.71 -6.97 3.28
CA ILE A 193 8.16 -8.36 3.45
C ILE A 193 9.67 -8.45 3.37
N ALA A 194 10.31 -7.83 2.37
CA ALA A 194 11.75 -7.82 2.20
C ALA A 194 12.47 -7.22 3.41
N SER A 195 11.97 -6.09 3.94
CA SER A 195 12.48 -5.49 5.18
C SER A 195 12.44 -6.47 6.35
N ILE A 196 11.31 -7.18 6.54
CA ILE A 196 11.17 -8.22 7.58
C ILE A 196 12.19 -9.34 7.35
N THR A 197 12.27 -9.87 6.13
CA THR A 197 13.17 -10.97 5.77
C THR A 197 14.65 -10.61 6.01
N ILE A 198 15.08 -9.40 5.63
CA ILE A 198 16.45 -8.92 5.87
C ILE A 198 16.79 -8.94 7.37
N ILE A 199 15.87 -8.48 8.21
CA ILE A 199 16.08 -8.45 9.66
C ILE A 199 16.03 -9.85 10.27
N CYS A 200 15.16 -10.74 9.77
CA CYS A 200 15.15 -12.16 10.19
C CYS A 200 16.49 -12.85 9.89
N PHE A 201 17.06 -12.63 8.70
CA PHE A 201 18.38 -13.16 8.36
C PHE A 201 19.48 -12.60 9.26
N TYR A 202 19.43 -11.30 9.58
CA TYR A 202 20.36 -10.70 10.53
C TYR A 202 20.28 -11.35 11.91
N GLU A 203 19.07 -11.55 12.42
CA GLU A 203 18.82 -12.12 13.73
C GLU A 203 19.26 -13.59 13.80
N HIS A 204 18.95 -14.38 12.77
CA HIS A 204 19.39 -15.77 12.66
C HIS A 204 20.92 -15.88 12.61
N ALA A 205 21.58 -15.06 11.79
CA ALA A 205 23.04 -15.03 11.71
C ALA A 205 23.70 -14.60 13.03
N ARG A 206 23.06 -13.70 13.78
CA ARG A 206 23.53 -13.30 15.11
C ARG A 206 23.35 -14.41 16.13
N TYR A 207 22.20 -15.10 16.10
CA TYR A 207 21.89 -16.20 17.01
C TYR A 207 22.83 -17.39 16.80
N SER A 208 23.07 -17.79 15.55
CA SER A 208 24.01 -18.86 15.19
C SER A 208 25.42 -18.59 15.73
N LYS A 209 25.95 -17.37 15.55
CA LYS A 209 27.26 -16.99 16.11
C LYS A 209 27.32 -16.98 17.64
N LYS A 210 26.20 -16.61 18.29
CA LYS A 210 26.13 -16.63 19.76
C LYS A 210 26.21 -18.08 20.26
N LYS A 211 25.46 -18.99 19.63
CA LYS A 211 25.48 -20.42 19.92
C LYS A 211 26.84 -21.07 19.67
N GLU A 212 27.55 -20.68 18.61
CA GLU A 212 28.92 -21.13 18.35
C GLU A 212 29.92 -20.67 19.42
N ARG A 213 29.75 -19.45 19.97
CA ARG A 213 30.58 -18.92 21.06
C ARG A 213 30.26 -19.49 22.44
N GLU A 214 29.10 -20.11 22.64
CA GLU A 214 28.71 -20.77 23.89
C GLU A 214 29.18 -22.23 23.95
N ARG A 215 29.45 -22.86 22.79
CA ARG A 215 30.04 -24.21 22.71
C ARG A 215 31.51 -24.40 23.18
N PRO A 216 32.44 -23.41 23.18
CA PRO A 216 33.82 -23.61 23.60
C PRO A 216 34.00 -23.74 25.13
N ILE A 217 32.95 -23.49 25.92
CA ILE A 217 32.97 -23.62 27.38
C ILE A 217 32.68 -25.06 27.82
N GLU A 218 32.01 -25.86 26.97
CA GLU A 218 31.71 -27.26 27.23
C GLU A 218 32.89 -28.20 26.90
N SER A 219 33.86 -27.70 26.14
CA SER A 219 35.15 -28.34 25.87
C SER A 219 36.28 -27.84 26.79
N ALA A 220 35.95 -27.37 27.99
CA ALA A 220 36.96 -27.23 29.04
C ALA A 220 37.26 -28.65 29.57
N PRO A 221 38.53 -29.11 29.55
CA PRO A 221 38.86 -30.43 30.07
C PRO A 221 38.44 -30.51 31.54
N LYS A 222 37.57 -31.48 31.87
CA LYS A 222 37.15 -31.77 33.25
C LYS A 222 38.29 -32.32 34.13
N ASP A 223 39.48 -32.46 33.57
CA ASP A 223 40.61 -33.15 34.18
C ASP A 223 41.40 -32.28 35.19
N VAL A 224 40.94 -31.06 35.50
CA VAL A 224 41.66 -30.10 36.39
C VAL A 224 40.96 -29.84 37.74
N ILE A 225 39.82 -30.46 38.03
CA ILE A 225 39.08 -30.22 39.30
C ILE A 225 39.23 -31.37 40.32
N LEU A 226 40.35 -32.09 40.28
CA LEU A 226 40.63 -33.20 41.20
C LEU A 226 41.97 -32.99 41.90
N PHE A 227 42.07 -31.92 42.69
CA PHE A 227 43.05 -31.77 43.78
C PHE A 227 42.43 -30.97 44.92
#